data_AF-A0A932YNL7-F1
#
_entry.id   AF-A0A932YNL7-F1
#
_cell.length_a   1.000
_cell.length_b   1.000
_cell.length_c   1.000
_cell.angle_alpha   90.00
_cell.angle_beta   90.00
_cell.angle_gamma   90.00
#
_symmetry.space_group_name_H-M   'P 1'
#
loop_
_entity.id
_entity.type
_entity.pdbx_description
1 polymer ?
#
loop_
_entity_poly.entity_id
_entity_poly.type
_entity_poly.pdbx_seq_one_letter_code
_entity_poly.pdbx_strand_id
1 'polypeptide(L)'
;MTGLWFNFGVLIVVQLFVFLIHAYYEKKLADVPRVLWQGAISGLIVGPPVDLIFGKYLGIGTYLLGFGPFFLILLAIFGWGLGFANIFLMQHARLLHFCIWMMIVIVVSEILNLFLPLWTWPFAMLSIEYVMIALIAPLALAMAIALAWHQFFGYRFAFIDNVLKRKSW
;
A
#
# COMPACT_ATOMS: atom_id res chain seq x y z
N MET A 1 -6.36 25.00 -1.25
CA MET A 1 -5.71 23.91 -2.01
C MET A 1 -4.28 23.63 -1.55
N THR A 2 -3.47 24.64 -1.24
CA THR A 2 -2.07 24.46 -0.77
C THR A 2 -1.93 23.56 0.46
N GLY A 3 -2.88 23.63 1.41
CA GLY A 3 -2.89 22.77 2.59
C GLY A 3 -3.07 21.27 2.30
N LEU A 4 -3.83 20.90 1.26
CA LEU A 4 -4.03 19.49 0.91
C LEU A 4 -2.76 18.87 0.29
N TRP A 5 -2.03 19.66 -0.50
CA TRP A 5 -0.72 19.24 -1.03
C TRP A 5 0.33 19.10 0.08
N PHE A 6 0.27 19.96 1.10
CA PHE A 6 1.09 19.81 2.30
C PHE A 6 0.74 18.50 3.04
N ASN A 7 -0.54 18.23 3.29
CA ASN A 7 -0.99 16.96 3.89
C ASN A 7 -0.47 15.75 3.09
N PHE A 8 -0.57 15.81 1.76
CA PHE A 8 -0.06 14.76 0.87
C PHE A 8 1.45 14.57 1.06
N GLY A 9 2.23 15.65 1.05
CA GLY A 9 3.67 15.59 1.29
C GLY A 9 4.01 14.97 2.64
N VAL A 10 3.29 15.34 3.72
CA VAL A 10 3.49 14.76 5.05
C VAL A 10 3.20 13.25 5.05
N LEU A 11 2.09 12.82 4.42
CA LEU A 11 1.77 11.40 4.29
C LEU A 11 2.91 10.63 3.61
N ILE A 12 3.38 11.12 2.46
CA ILE A 12 4.46 10.46 1.70
C ILE A 12 5.74 10.39 2.53
N VAL A 13 6.12 11.47 3.22
CA VAL A 13 7.32 11.51 4.05
C VAL A 13 7.23 10.51 5.21
N VAL A 14 6.10 10.46 5.92
CA VAL A 14 5.93 9.50 7.03
C VAL A 14 5.93 8.06 6.51
N GLN A 15 5.26 7.79 5.39
CA GLN A 15 5.28 6.45 4.78
C GLN A 15 6.67 6.04 4.30
N LEU A 16 7.47 6.98 3.78
CA LEU A 16 8.86 6.74 3.45
C LEU A 16 9.69 6.42 4.70
N PHE A 17 9.48 7.12 5.82
CA PHE A 17 10.14 6.77 7.08
C PHE A 17 9.76 5.38 7.58
N VAL A 18 8.47 5.00 7.54
CA VAL A 18 8.03 3.65 7.89
C VAL A 18 8.72 2.61 7.00
N PHE A 19 8.78 2.85 5.69
CA PHE A 19 9.50 1.99 4.75
C PHE A 19 11.00 1.88 5.09
N LEU A 20 11.68 2.98 5.41
CA LEU A 20 13.11 2.97 5.77
C LEU A 20 13.36 2.23 7.09
N ILE A 21 12.49 2.38 8.09
CA ILE A 21 12.54 1.63 9.34
C ILE A 21 12.38 0.13 9.06
N HIS A 22 11.42 -0.23 8.21
CA HIS A 22 11.19 -1.62 7.80
C HIS A 22 12.39 -2.19 7.03
N ALA A 23 12.95 -1.45 6.07
CA ALA A 23 14.15 -1.85 5.33
C ALA A 23 15.37 -2.02 6.25
N TYR A 24 15.52 -1.16 7.26
CA TYR A 24 16.55 -1.30 8.28
C TYR A 24 16.35 -2.56 9.13
N TYR A 25 15.12 -2.80 9.61
CA TYR A 25 14.76 -4.00 10.37
C TYR A 25 15.07 -5.28 9.58
N GLU A 26 14.74 -5.29 8.29
CA GLU A 26 15.01 -6.38 7.35
C GLU A 26 16.49 -6.49 6.91
N LYS A 27 17.35 -5.55 7.32
CA LYS A 27 18.76 -5.44 6.90
C LYS A 27 18.94 -5.34 5.38
N LYS A 28 17.98 -4.68 4.69
CA LYS A 28 17.91 -4.52 3.23
C LYS A 28 18.10 -3.07 2.77
N LEU A 29 18.77 -2.23 3.56
CA LEU A 29 19.00 -0.83 3.20
C LEU A 29 19.73 -0.66 1.86
N ALA A 30 20.63 -1.58 1.50
CA ALA A 30 21.32 -1.55 0.21
C ALA A 30 20.37 -1.76 -0.99
N ASP A 31 19.24 -2.44 -0.79
CA ASP A 31 18.25 -2.72 -1.82
C ASP A 31 17.23 -1.59 -2.01
N VAL A 32 17.19 -0.61 -1.09
CA VAL A 32 16.17 0.45 -1.04
C VAL A 32 15.96 1.14 -2.40
N PRO A 33 16.99 1.64 -3.11
CA PRO A 33 16.77 2.35 -4.37
C PRO A 33 16.09 1.46 -5.43
N ARG A 34 16.51 0.20 -5.53
CA ARG A 34 15.95 -0.77 -6.48
C ARG A 34 14.49 -1.07 -6.13
N VAL A 35 14.20 -1.32 -4.86
CA VAL A 35 12.86 -1.67 -4.39
C VAL A 35 11.89 -0.49 -4.53
N LEU A 36 12.34 0.73 -4.22
CA LEU A 36 11.54 1.95 -4.43
C LEU A 36 11.21 2.17 -5.90
N TRP A 37 12.18 1.96 -6.81
CA TRP A 37 11.96 2.08 -8.24
C TRP A 37 10.94 1.05 -8.76
N GLN A 38 11.09 -0.22 -8.36
CA GLN A 38 10.13 -1.27 -8.70
C GLN A 38 8.74 -0.98 -8.13
N GLY A 39 8.69 -0.47 -6.91
CA GLY A 39 7.47 -0.01 -6.26
C GLY A 39 6.78 1.08 -7.06
N ALA A 40 7.50 2.15 -7.40
CA ALA A 40 6.98 3.26 -8.20
C ALA A 40 6.40 2.81 -9.55
N ILE A 41 7.10 1.92 -10.28
CA ILE A 41 6.60 1.36 -11.55
C ILE A 41 5.31 0.57 -11.31
N SER A 42 5.31 -0.32 -10.32
CA SER A 42 4.14 -1.17 -10.01
C SER A 42 2.94 -0.33 -9.56
N GLY A 43 3.20 0.70 -8.75
CA GLY A 43 2.22 1.68 -8.31
C GLY A 43 1.63 2.48 -9.47
N LEU A 44 2.45 2.92 -10.43
CA LEU A 44 1.97 3.61 -11.63
C LEU A 44 1.06 2.75 -12.51
N ILE A 45 1.33 1.45 -12.60
CA ILE A 45 0.55 0.50 -13.40
C ILE A 45 -0.77 0.15 -12.70
N VAL A 46 -0.75 -0.08 -11.39
CA VAL A 46 -1.91 -0.63 -10.65
C VAL A 46 -2.72 0.43 -9.91
N GLY A 47 -2.06 1.45 -9.37
CA GLY A 47 -2.66 2.46 -8.50
C GLY A 47 -3.81 3.23 -9.16
N PRO A 48 -3.60 3.92 -10.30
CA PRO A 48 -4.66 4.71 -10.92
C PRO A 48 -5.90 3.88 -11.31
N PRO A 49 -5.78 2.68 -11.90
CA PRO A 49 -6.94 1.81 -12.12
C PRO A 49 -7.70 1.47 -10.83
N VAL A 50 -7.00 1.12 -9.75
CA VAL A 50 -7.62 0.81 -8.45
C VAL A 50 -8.34 2.05 -7.89
N ASP A 51 -7.68 3.20 -7.86
CA ASP A 51 -8.27 4.44 -7.34
C ASP A 51 -9.50 4.88 -8.13
N LEU A 52 -9.46 4.75 -9.46
CA LEU A 52 -10.60 5.08 -10.31
C LEU A 52 -11.76 4.09 -10.10
N ILE A 53 -11.50 2.79 -10.11
CA ILE A 53 -12.53 1.76 -9.95
C ILE A 53 -13.18 1.88 -8.57
N PHE A 54 -12.39 1.79 -7.51
CA PHE A 54 -12.94 1.73 -6.16
C PHE A 54 -13.35 3.11 -5.63
N GLY A 55 -12.54 4.13 -5.89
CA GLY A 55 -12.81 5.47 -5.40
C GLY A 55 -13.87 6.20 -6.24
N LYS A 56 -13.59 6.41 -7.53
CA LYS A 56 -14.44 7.23 -8.41
C LYS A 56 -15.72 6.51 -8.85
N TYR A 57 -15.65 5.24 -9.24
CA TYR A 57 -16.80 4.52 -9.81
C TYR A 57 -17.65 3.79 -8.76
N LEU A 58 -17.03 3.13 -7.79
CA LEU A 58 -17.74 2.42 -6.72
C LEU A 58 -18.03 3.30 -5.50
N GLY A 59 -17.45 4.50 -5.42
CA GLY A 59 -17.71 5.46 -4.34
C GLY A 59 -17.22 5.02 -2.96
N ILE A 60 -16.26 4.08 -2.91
CA ILE A 60 -15.80 3.47 -1.65
C ILE A 60 -14.89 4.42 -0.86
N GLY A 61 -14.32 5.42 -1.52
CA GLY A 61 -13.59 6.53 -0.89
C GLY A 61 -13.34 7.65 -1.90
N THR A 62 -13.23 8.89 -1.44
CA THR A 62 -12.94 10.03 -2.33
C THR A 62 -11.73 10.82 -1.86
N TYR A 63 -10.91 11.27 -2.81
CA TYR A 63 -9.78 12.14 -2.51
C TYR A 63 -10.21 13.60 -2.45
N LEU A 64 -9.73 14.32 -1.44
CA LEU A 64 -9.96 15.77 -1.31
C LEU A 64 -9.21 16.58 -2.38
N LEU A 65 -8.10 16.05 -2.91
CA LEU A 65 -7.41 16.58 -4.09
C LEU A 65 -8.09 16.20 -5.42
N GLY A 66 -9.18 15.42 -5.36
CA GLY A 66 -9.91 14.91 -6.51
C GLY A 66 -9.18 13.78 -7.25
N PHE A 67 -9.74 13.37 -8.39
CA PHE A 67 -9.19 12.31 -9.26
C PHE A 67 -8.49 12.91 -10.50
N GLY A 68 -7.80 14.04 -10.32
CA GLY A 68 -7.06 14.69 -11.40
C GLY A 68 -5.83 13.88 -11.81
N PRO A 69 -5.45 13.85 -13.10
CA PRO A 69 -4.37 13.00 -13.60
C PRO A 69 -3.03 13.27 -12.93
N PHE A 70 -2.71 14.54 -12.65
CA PHE A 70 -1.47 14.90 -11.97
C PHE A 70 -1.40 14.34 -10.54
N PHE A 71 -2.48 14.49 -9.75
CA PHE A 71 -2.54 13.91 -8.41
C PHE A 71 -2.49 12.38 -8.45
N LEU A 72 -3.22 11.75 -9.37
CA LEU A 72 -3.21 10.30 -9.51
C LEU A 72 -1.83 9.74 -9.86
N ILE A 73 -1.07 10.42 -10.74
CA ILE A 73 0.31 10.01 -11.06
C ILE A 73 1.21 10.11 -9.81
N LEU A 74 1.12 11.21 -9.07
CA LEU A 74 1.91 11.37 -7.85
C LEU A 74 1.52 10.37 -6.77
N LEU A 75 0.22 10.15 -6.56
CA LEU A 75 -0.30 9.16 -5.62
C LEU A 75 0.10 7.74 -6.04
N ALA A 76 0.11 7.44 -7.33
CA ALA A 76 0.53 6.15 -7.84
C ALA A 76 2.03 5.88 -7.61
N ILE A 77 2.88 6.87 -7.87
CA ILE A 77 4.33 6.73 -7.68
C ILE A 77 4.68 6.70 -6.20
N PHE A 78 4.15 7.63 -5.41
CA PHE A 78 4.57 7.83 -4.02
C PHE A 78 3.69 7.10 -3.02
N GLY A 79 2.38 7.10 -3.17
CA GLY A 79 1.47 6.39 -2.27
C GLY A 79 1.47 4.88 -2.55
N TRP A 80 0.90 4.49 -3.69
CA TRP A 80 0.87 3.10 -4.12
C TRP A 80 2.28 2.53 -4.23
N GLY A 81 3.21 3.25 -4.86
CA GLY A 81 4.58 2.76 -5.04
C GLY A 81 5.31 2.46 -3.74
N LEU A 82 5.12 3.25 -2.67
CA LEU A 82 5.67 2.92 -1.34
C LEU A 82 4.98 1.68 -0.73
N GLY A 83 3.68 1.50 -0.96
CA GLY A 83 2.97 0.28 -0.58
C GLY A 83 3.54 -0.97 -1.27
N PHE A 84 3.74 -0.91 -2.58
CA PHE A 84 4.40 -1.98 -3.35
C PHE A 84 5.83 -2.23 -2.91
N ALA A 85 6.60 -1.16 -2.64
CA ALA A 85 7.97 -1.28 -2.14
C ALA A 85 8.03 -2.02 -0.80
N ASN A 86 7.11 -1.73 0.13
CA ASN A 86 6.98 -2.49 1.38
C ASN A 86 6.68 -3.97 1.14
N ILE A 87 5.77 -4.29 0.22
CA ILE A 87 5.47 -5.67 -0.16
C ILE A 87 6.73 -6.36 -0.69
N PHE A 88 7.47 -5.73 -1.60
CA PHE A 88 8.65 -6.33 -2.23
C PHE A 88 9.84 -6.54 -1.28
N LEU A 89 9.97 -5.75 -0.21
CA LEU A 89 10.95 -6.02 0.85
C LEU A 89 10.71 -7.38 1.52
N MET A 90 9.46 -7.83 1.58
CA MET A 90 9.02 -8.97 2.36
C MET A 90 8.98 -10.29 1.58
N GLN A 91 9.71 -10.41 0.47
CA GLN A 91 9.81 -11.65 -0.30
C GLN A 91 10.24 -12.86 0.56
N HIS A 92 11.09 -12.66 1.55
CA HIS A 92 11.54 -13.74 2.43
C HIS A 92 10.83 -13.79 3.80
N ALA A 93 9.81 -12.96 3.99
CA ALA A 93 9.07 -12.89 5.24
C ALA A 93 8.10 -14.07 5.40
N ARG A 94 7.82 -14.43 6.66
CA ARG A 94 6.69 -15.31 7.01
C ARG A 94 5.37 -14.54 6.87
N LEU A 95 4.26 -15.25 6.65
CA LEU A 95 2.93 -14.64 6.47
C LEU A 95 2.57 -13.69 7.62
N LEU A 96 2.77 -14.11 8.87
CA LEU A 96 2.45 -13.27 10.02
C LEU A 96 3.25 -11.97 10.01
N HIS A 97 4.53 -12.03 9.65
CA HIS A 97 5.39 -10.86 9.56
C HIS A 97 4.93 -9.91 8.45
N PHE A 98 4.56 -10.47 7.29
CA PHE A 98 3.96 -9.73 6.18
C PHE A 98 2.69 -8.98 6.62
N CYS A 99 1.77 -9.69 7.28
CA CYS A 99 0.53 -9.08 7.74
C CYS A 99 0.76 -7.98 8.78
N ILE A 100 1.69 -8.18 9.74
CA ILE A 100 1.99 -7.17 10.76
C ILE A 100 2.52 -5.89 10.12
N TRP A 101 3.51 -5.98 9.21
CA TRP A 101 4.06 -4.79 8.57
C TRP A 101 3.06 -4.08 7.67
N MET A 102 2.25 -4.82 6.91
CA MET A 102 1.18 -4.20 6.12
C MET A 102 0.16 -3.51 7.01
N MET A 103 -0.21 -4.11 8.15
CA MET A 103 -1.09 -3.46 9.12
C MET A 103 -0.48 -2.19 9.70
N ILE A 104 0.82 -2.15 9.99
CA ILE A 104 1.52 -0.93 10.43
C ILE A 104 1.39 0.16 9.36
N VAL A 105 1.69 -0.16 8.09
CA VAL A 105 1.59 0.79 6.96
C VAL A 105 0.18 1.35 6.84
N ILE A 106 -0.84 0.48 6.89
CA ILE A 106 -2.25 0.84 6.78
C ILE A 106 -2.69 1.72 7.95
N VAL A 107 -2.41 1.30 9.18
CA VAL A 107 -2.82 2.04 10.39
C VAL A 107 -2.13 3.40 10.46
N VAL A 108 -0.85 3.50 10.12
CA VAL A 108 -0.15 4.80 10.05
C VAL A 108 -0.80 5.70 9.00
N SER A 109 -1.15 5.17 7.82
CA SER A 109 -1.87 5.94 6.79
C SER A 109 -3.22 6.45 7.29
N GLU A 110 -4.02 5.59 7.91
CA GLU A 110 -5.34 5.99 8.41
C GLU A 110 -5.20 7.02 9.55
N ILE A 111 -4.31 6.80 10.51
CA ILE A 111 -4.04 7.78 11.58
C ILE A 111 -3.65 9.13 10.99
N LEU A 112 -2.74 9.17 10.02
CA LEU A 112 -2.38 10.41 9.35
C LEU A 112 -3.58 11.03 8.64
N ASN A 113 -4.41 10.25 7.97
CA ASN A 113 -5.61 10.73 7.31
C ASN A 113 -6.66 11.29 8.31
N LEU A 114 -6.69 10.81 9.56
CA LEU A 114 -7.55 11.39 10.60
C LEU A 114 -7.14 12.81 11.00
N PHE A 115 -5.83 13.06 11.08
CA PHE A 115 -5.30 14.37 11.50
C PHE A 115 -5.01 15.32 10.32
N LEU A 116 -4.67 14.77 9.17
CA LEU A 116 -4.30 15.47 7.93
C LEU A 116 -5.08 14.86 6.76
N PRO A 117 -6.38 15.17 6.63
CA PRO A 117 -7.25 14.49 5.68
C PRO A 117 -6.77 14.64 4.23
N LEU A 118 -6.76 13.52 3.53
CA LEU A 118 -6.45 13.37 2.11
C LEU A 118 -7.53 12.61 1.37
N TRP A 119 -8.14 11.62 2.02
CA TRP A 119 -9.34 10.94 1.55
C TRP A 119 -10.42 10.91 2.63
N THR A 120 -11.65 10.74 2.19
CA THR A 120 -12.79 10.51 3.05
C THR A 120 -13.48 9.19 2.70
N TRP A 121 -14.02 8.56 3.74
CA TRP A 121 -14.81 7.35 3.63
C TRP A 121 -16.29 7.72 3.68
N PRO A 122 -17.16 7.04 2.91
CA PRO A 122 -18.61 7.27 2.98
C PRO A 122 -19.25 6.65 4.23
N PHE A 123 -18.46 5.91 5.02
CA PHE A 123 -18.90 5.19 6.21
C PHE A 123 -18.55 5.95 7.49
N ALA A 124 -19.35 5.77 8.54
CA ALA A 124 -19.03 6.30 9.85
C ALA A 124 -17.75 5.66 10.41
N MET A 125 -16.92 6.46 11.09
CA MET A 125 -15.75 5.96 11.80
C MET A 125 -16.17 4.88 12.82
N LEU A 126 -15.42 3.78 12.89
CA LEU A 126 -15.70 2.58 13.72
C LEU A 126 -16.91 1.73 13.30
N SER A 127 -17.58 2.04 12.19
CA SER A 127 -18.53 1.09 11.58
C SER A 127 -17.79 -0.17 11.09
N ILE A 128 -18.51 -1.29 11.01
CA ILE A 128 -17.95 -2.54 10.47
C ILE A 128 -17.46 -2.32 9.03
N GLU A 129 -18.22 -1.55 8.25
CA GLU A 129 -17.89 -1.16 6.88
C GLU A 129 -16.57 -0.38 6.84
N TYR A 130 -16.39 0.61 7.73
CA TYR A 130 -15.12 1.34 7.83
C TYR A 130 -13.96 0.39 8.15
N VAL A 131 -14.09 -0.51 9.13
CA VAL A 131 -13.04 -1.47 9.48
C VAL A 131 -12.71 -2.40 8.31
N MET A 132 -13.73 -2.92 7.63
CA MET A 132 -13.57 -3.80 6.48
C MET A 132 -12.86 -3.09 5.33
N ILE A 133 -13.22 -1.85 5.02
CA ILE A 133 -12.70 -1.10 3.86
C ILE A 133 -11.37 -0.42 4.14
N ALA A 134 -11.19 0.18 5.32
CA ALA A 134 -9.98 0.93 5.64
C ALA A 134 -8.83 0.03 6.12
N LEU A 135 -9.14 -1.15 6.70
CA LEU A 135 -8.12 -2.04 7.28
C LEU A 135 -8.02 -3.39 6.57
N ILE A 136 -9.14 -4.11 6.42
CA ILE A 136 -9.11 -5.49 5.93
C ILE A 136 -8.91 -5.56 4.42
N ALA A 137 -9.60 -4.72 3.64
CA ALA A 137 -9.49 -4.70 2.18
C ALA A 137 -8.08 -4.33 1.69
N PRO A 138 -7.37 -3.34 2.26
CA PRO A 138 -5.99 -3.03 1.87
C PRO A 138 -5.02 -4.17 2.20
N LEU A 139 -5.23 -4.88 3.32
CA LEU A 139 -4.44 -6.05 3.67
C LEU A 139 -4.68 -7.21 2.67
N ALA A 140 -5.93 -7.47 2.32
CA ALA A 140 -6.30 -8.45 1.31
C ALA A 140 -5.73 -8.09 -0.08
N LEU A 141 -5.77 -6.80 -0.44
CA LEU A 141 -5.16 -6.29 -1.67
C LEU A 141 -3.65 -6.47 -1.67
N ALA A 142 -2.96 -6.20 -0.55
CA ALA A 142 -1.53 -6.42 -0.42
C ALA A 142 -1.16 -7.90 -0.62
N MET A 143 -1.95 -8.82 -0.07
CA MET A 143 -1.79 -10.25 -0.32
C MET A 143 -2.03 -10.62 -1.79
N ALA A 144 -3.08 -10.07 -2.41
CA ALA A 144 -3.39 -10.30 -3.82
C ALA A 144 -2.27 -9.79 -4.73
N ILE A 145 -1.71 -8.62 -4.42
CA ILE A 145 -0.52 -8.06 -5.10
C ILE A 145 0.67 -9.00 -4.95
N ALA A 146 0.99 -9.44 -3.72
CA ALA A 146 2.10 -10.36 -3.48
C ALA A 146 1.93 -11.66 -4.29
N LEU A 147 0.71 -12.20 -4.35
CA LEU A 147 0.38 -13.38 -5.16
C LEU A 147 0.52 -13.12 -6.66
N ALA A 148 0.00 -12.01 -7.17
CA ALA A 148 0.11 -11.67 -8.59
C ALA A 148 1.58 -11.49 -9.01
N TRP A 149 2.39 -10.80 -8.19
CA TRP A 149 3.81 -10.65 -8.45
C TRP A 149 4.59 -11.96 -8.35
N HIS A 150 4.16 -12.84 -7.43
CA HIS A 150 4.70 -14.19 -7.36
C HIS A 150 4.46 -14.98 -8.65
N GLN A 151 3.21 -14.97 -9.13
CA GLN A 151 2.78 -15.83 -10.22
C GLN A 151 3.24 -15.32 -11.60
N PHE A 152 3.19 -14.01 -11.83
CA PHE A 152 3.34 -13.43 -13.17
C PHE A 152 4.67 -12.71 -13.40
N PHE A 153 5.35 -12.27 -12.34
CA PHE A 153 6.53 -11.40 -12.45
C PHE A 153 7.81 -12.01 -11.85
N GLY A 154 7.78 -13.28 -11.44
CA GLY A 154 8.96 -14.02 -10.98
C GLY A 154 9.45 -13.67 -9.58
N TYR A 155 8.73 -12.84 -8.82
CA TYR A 155 9.03 -12.57 -7.42
C TYR A 155 8.82 -13.84 -6.60
N ARG A 156 9.62 -14.08 -5.57
CA ARG A 156 9.48 -15.29 -4.74
C ARG A 156 9.18 -14.96 -3.29
N PHE A 157 7.89 -14.96 -2.99
CA PHE A 157 7.36 -14.84 -1.63
C PHE A 157 7.37 -16.17 -0.89
N ALA A 158 8.23 -16.28 0.12
CA ALA A 158 8.45 -17.51 0.90
C ALA A 158 7.16 -18.03 1.56
N PHE A 159 6.28 -17.15 2.02
CA PHE A 159 5.02 -17.58 2.62
C PHE A 159 4.05 -18.20 1.59
N ILE A 160 4.09 -17.77 0.33
CA ILE A 160 3.27 -18.34 -0.75
C ILE A 160 3.82 -19.72 -1.11
N ASP A 161 5.13 -19.82 -1.28
CA ASP A 161 5.81 -21.11 -1.52
C ASP A 161 5.46 -22.14 -0.43
N ASN A 162 5.46 -21.73 0.84
CA ASN A 162 5.14 -22.60 1.97
C ASN A 162 3.69 -23.12 1.94
N VAL A 163 2.74 -22.31 1.46
CA VAL A 163 1.33 -22.72 1.33
C VAL A 163 1.15 -23.65 0.13
N LEU A 164 1.79 -23.35 -1.01
CA LEU A 164 1.69 -24.17 -2.21
C LEU A 164 2.36 -25.54 -2.03
N LYS A 165 3.53 -25.60 -1.37
CA LYS A 165 4.22 -26.87 -1.06
C LYS A 165 3.44 -27.79 -0.12
N ARG A 166 2.56 -27.23 0.73
CA ARG A 166 1.69 -28.05 1.60
C ARG A 166 0.57 -28.77 0.86
N LYS A 167 0.28 -28.41 -0.39
CA LYS A 167 -0.78 -29.06 -1.19
C LYS A 167 -0.30 -30.27 -1.99
N SER A 168 1.00 -30.61 -1.95
CA SER A 168 1.56 -31.75 -2.69
C SER A 168 1.68 -33.04 -1.86
N TRP A 169 0.88 -33.18 -0.79
CA TRP A 169 0.82 -34.37 0.07
C TRP A 169 -0.64 -34.83 0.19
#